data_AF-A0A7X7GMF2-F1
#
_entry.id   AF-A0A7X7GMF2-F1
#
_cell.length_a   1.000
_cell.length_b   1.000
_cell.length_c   1.000
_cell.angle_alpha   90.00
_cell.angle_beta   90.00
_cell.angle_gamma   90.00
#
_symmetry.space_group_name_H-M   'P 1'
#
loop_
_entity.id
_entity.type
_entity.pdbx_description
1 polymer ?
#
loop_
_entity_poly.entity_id
_entity_poly.type
_entity_poly.pdbx_seq_one_letter_code
_entity_poly.pdbx_strand_id
1 'polypeptide(L)'
;PDGQASGHGHAAELASAHTTMPGMATWDEINTLAGLQGREAETYFLQLMIRHHKGGVDMATAAVQMQPSPAVERMARAMVRDQTKELGYMNLLLQQREAQALPYP
;
A
#
# COMPACT_ATOMS: atom_id res chain seq x y z
N PRO A 1 15.95 -33.36 34.92
CA PRO A 1 15.99 -32.07 34.22
C PRO A 1 15.93 -32.30 32.71
N ASP A 2 14.75 -32.30 32.11
CA ASP A 2 14.60 -32.28 30.65
C ASP A 2 13.32 -31.52 30.30
N GLY A 3 13.52 -30.34 29.71
CA GLY A 3 12.49 -29.36 29.37
C GLY A 3 11.76 -29.72 28.08
N GLN A 4 10.44 -29.61 28.13
CA GLN A 4 9.55 -29.79 26.99
C GLN A 4 9.72 -28.64 25.99
N ALA A 5 10.01 -28.97 24.73
CA ALA A 5 9.85 -28.06 23.61
C ALA A 5 8.39 -28.09 23.14
N SER A 6 7.64 -27.04 23.45
CA SER A 6 6.36 -26.76 22.79
C SER A 6 6.32 -25.27 22.47
N GLY A 7 6.32 -24.95 21.19
CA GLY A 7 6.42 -23.58 20.70
C GLY A 7 6.18 -23.48 19.19
N HIS A 8 5.15 -24.16 18.68
CA HIS A 8 4.74 -24.09 17.27
C HIS A 8 3.24 -23.78 17.12
N GLY A 9 2.71 -22.86 17.94
CA GLY A 9 1.28 -22.48 17.90
C GLY A 9 1.00 -20.98 17.69
N HIS A 10 1.93 -20.08 18.07
CA HIS A 10 1.63 -18.65 18.11
C HIS A 10 1.97 -17.85 16.84
N ALA A 11 2.68 -18.46 15.87
CA ALA A 11 3.04 -17.74 14.64
C ALA A 11 1.90 -17.67 13.61
N ALA A 12 1.03 -18.69 13.57
CA ALA A 12 -0.04 -18.77 12.56
C ALA A 12 -1.25 -17.87 12.90
N GLU A 13 -1.51 -17.65 14.19
CA GLU A 13 -2.68 -16.89 14.64
C GLU A 13 -2.48 -15.37 14.55
N LEU A 14 -1.24 -14.89 14.66
CA LEU A 14 -0.89 -13.48 14.44
C LEU A 14 -0.93 -13.07 12.96
N ALA A 15 -0.80 -14.02 12.03
CA ALA A 15 -0.92 -13.75 10.59
C ALA A 15 -2.36 -13.38 10.18
N SER A 16 -3.36 -13.79 10.97
CA SER A 16 -4.78 -13.60 10.63
C SER A 16 -5.39 -12.29 11.14
N ALA A 17 -4.65 -11.51 11.93
CA ALA A 17 -5.10 -10.21 12.47
C ALA A 17 -4.40 -9.01 11.81
N HIS A 18 -3.81 -9.20 10.62
CA HIS A 18 -3.40 -8.08 9.79
C HIS A 18 -4.65 -7.41 9.23
N THR A 19 -5.07 -6.31 9.84
CA THR A 19 -5.90 -5.33 9.14
C THR A 19 -5.10 -4.90 7.92
N THR A 20 -5.39 -5.47 6.75
CA THR A 20 -4.72 -5.10 5.50
C THR A 20 -4.99 -3.62 5.28
N MET A 21 -3.92 -2.80 5.31
CA MET A 21 -4.06 -1.37 5.09
C MET A 21 -4.65 -1.15 3.68
N PRO A 22 -5.64 -0.23 3.52
CA PRO A 22 -6.23 0.04 2.21
C PRO A 22 -5.15 0.29 1.16
N GLY A 23 -5.35 -0.26 -0.04
CA GLY A 23 -4.43 -0.05 -1.17
C GLY A 23 -3.12 -0.83 -1.14
N MET A 24 -2.79 -1.56 -0.07
CA MET A 24 -1.59 -2.43 -0.06
C MET A 24 -1.67 -3.52 -1.13
N ALA A 25 -0.52 -3.80 -1.74
CA ALA A 25 -0.38 -4.94 -2.63
C ALA A 25 -0.35 -6.24 -1.81
N THR A 26 -1.01 -7.28 -2.33
CA THR A 26 -0.91 -8.63 -1.79
C THR A 26 0.42 -9.28 -2.15
N TRP A 27 0.77 -10.37 -1.46
CA TRP A 27 1.96 -11.15 -1.80
C TRP A 27 1.91 -11.71 -3.23
N ASP A 28 0.74 -12.11 -3.71
CA ASP A 28 0.56 -12.60 -5.08
C ASP A 28 0.78 -11.50 -6.11
N GLU A 29 0.33 -10.27 -5.83
CA GLU A 29 0.61 -9.10 -6.67
C GLU A 29 2.11 -8.77 -6.68
N ILE A 30 2.80 -8.82 -5.53
CA ILE A 30 4.26 -8.61 -5.48
C ILE A 30 5.03 -9.70 -6.24
N ASN A 31 4.62 -10.97 -6.10
CA ASN A 31 5.22 -12.08 -6.83
C ASN A 31 4.99 -11.96 -8.34
N THR A 32 3.80 -11.51 -8.74
CA THR A 32 3.49 -11.21 -10.15
C THR A 32 4.42 -10.12 -10.66
N LEU A 33 4.56 -9.00 -9.93
CA LEU A 33 5.46 -7.91 -10.32
C LEU A 33 6.91 -8.39 -10.50
N ALA A 34 7.41 -9.25 -9.61
CA ALA A 34 8.76 -9.77 -9.66
C ALA A 34 9.05 -10.64 -10.90
N GLY A 35 8.02 -11.23 -11.51
CA GLY A 35 8.14 -12.02 -12.74
C GLY A 35 8.05 -11.20 -14.03
N LEU A 36 7.51 -9.98 -13.97
CA LEU A 36 7.32 -9.12 -15.14
C LEU A 36 8.60 -8.37 -15.52
N GLN A 37 8.70 -7.98 -16.79
CA GLN A 37 9.84 -7.22 -17.32
C GLN A 37 9.38 -6.10 -18.26
N GLY A 38 10.25 -5.10 -18.46
CA GLY A 38 10.01 -4.00 -19.40
C GLY A 38 8.68 -3.28 -19.15
N ARG A 39 7.95 -3.01 -20.23
CA ARG A 39 6.70 -2.22 -20.20
C ARG A 39 5.61 -2.83 -19.33
N GLU A 40 5.56 -4.15 -19.23
CA GLU A 40 4.57 -4.86 -18.38
C GLU A 40 4.87 -4.63 -16.90
N ALA A 41 6.13 -4.75 -16.48
CA ALA A 41 6.55 -4.46 -15.11
C ALA A 41 6.28 -3.01 -14.71
N GLU A 42 6.62 -2.06 -15.59
CA GLU A 42 6.38 -0.64 -15.36
C GLU A 42 4.88 -0.33 -15.19
N THR A 43 4.05 -0.90 -16.06
CA THR A 43 2.58 -0.73 -16.02
C THR A 43 2.02 -1.27 -14.73
N TYR A 44 2.43 -2.49 -14.35
CA TYR A 44 1.92 -3.15 -13.15
C TYR A 44 2.41 -2.46 -11.87
N PHE A 45 3.67 -2.00 -11.85
CA PHE A 45 4.19 -1.17 -10.77
C PHE A 45 3.36 0.11 -10.56
N LEU A 46 3.08 0.86 -11.65
CA LEU A 46 2.26 2.07 -11.58
C LEU A 46 0.84 1.76 -11.08
N GLN A 47 0.23 0.67 -11.54
CA GLN A 47 -1.08 0.25 -11.08
C GLN A 47 -1.12 -0.05 -9.57
N LEU A 48 -0.13 -0.77 -9.05
CA LEU A 48 -0.02 -1.07 -7.62
C LEU A 48 0.25 0.18 -6.79
N MET A 49 1.13 1.07 -7.26
CA MET A 49 1.43 2.32 -6.55
C MET A 49 0.27 3.30 -6.57
N ILE A 50 -0.54 3.35 -7.63
CA ILE A 50 -1.77 4.15 -7.64
C ILE A 50 -2.75 3.64 -6.56
N ARG A 51 -2.93 2.33 -6.41
CA ARG A 51 -3.74 1.77 -5.32
C ARG A 51 -3.17 2.10 -3.95
N HIS A 52 -1.86 1.90 -3.78
CA HIS A 52 -1.17 2.16 -2.53
C HIS A 52 -1.33 3.62 -2.08
N HIS A 53 -1.14 4.56 -2.99
CA HIS A 53 -1.27 5.99 -2.70
C HIS A 53 -2.70 6.43 -2.41
N LYS A 54 -3.70 5.85 -3.07
CA LYS A 54 -5.11 6.10 -2.70
C LYS A 54 -5.38 5.68 -1.25
N GLY A 55 -4.88 4.50 -0.87
CA GLY A 55 -4.90 4.01 0.50
C GLY A 55 -4.25 4.96 1.50
N GLY A 56 -3.03 5.42 1.18
CA GLY A 56 -2.30 6.37 2.01
C GLY A 56 -3.01 7.72 2.15
N VAL A 57 -3.65 8.23 1.08
CA VAL A 57 -4.45 9.47 1.12
C VAL A 57 -5.68 9.30 2.01
N ASP A 58 -6.42 8.20 1.89
CA ASP A 58 -7.60 7.94 2.71
C ASP A 58 -7.24 7.86 4.20
N MET A 59 -6.19 7.10 4.52
CA MET A 59 -5.71 6.98 5.89
C MET A 59 -5.19 8.30 6.46
N ALA A 60 -4.39 9.05 5.69
CA ALA A 60 -3.85 10.32 6.14
C ALA A 60 -4.97 11.37 6.33
N THR A 61 -5.99 11.34 5.49
CA THR A 61 -7.19 12.18 5.64
C THR A 61 -7.93 11.83 6.92
N ALA A 62 -8.15 10.54 7.20
CA ALA A 62 -8.76 10.09 8.44
C ALA A 62 -7.94 10.49 9.67
N ALA A 63 -6.61 10.38 9.61
CA ALA A 63 -5.71 10.77 10.69
C ALA A 63 -5.82 12.27 11.05
N VAL A 64 -5.99 13.16 10.06
CA VAL A 64 -6.23 14.60 10.31
C VAL A 64 -7.55 14.83 11.05
N GLN A 65 -8.58 14.02 10.79
CA GLN A 65 -9.90 14.16 11.42
C GLN A 65 -9.93 13.67 12.87
N MET A 66 -8.98 12.82 13.28
CA MET A 66 -8.89 12.25 14.63
C MET A 66 -8.27 13.18 15.68
N GLN A 67 -8.13 14.49 15.39
CA GLN A 67 -7.52 15.48 16.28
C GLN A 67 -6.15 15.04 16.84
N PRO A 68 -5.19 14.69 15.97
CA PRO A 68 -3.93 14.12 16.40
C PRO A 68 -3.02 15.21 17.02
N SER A 69 -1.84 14.80 17.52
CA SER A 69 -0.84 15.80 17.94
C SER A 69 -0.43 16.69 16.76
N PRO A 70 0.02 17.94 17.00
CA PRO A 70 0.42 18.84 15.91
C PRO A 70 1.50 18.28 14.98
N ALA A 71 2.38 17.41 15.48
CA ALA A 71 3.39 16.74 14.67
C ALA A 71 2.77 15.74 13.68
N VAL A 72 1.83 14.93 14.17
CA VAL A 72 1.12 13.94 13.34
C VAL A 72 0.20 14.63 12.33
N GLU A 73 -0.49 15.71 12.73
CA GLU A 73 -1.33 16.49 11.80
C GLU A 73 -0.51 17.05 10.64
N ARG A 74 0.66 17.65 10.92
CA ARG A 74 1.56 18.17 9.88
C ARG A 74 2.01 17.08 8.92
N MET A 75 2.37 15.91 9.44
CA MET A 75 2.80 14.79 8.62
C MET A 75 1.65 14.27 7.75
N ALA A 76 0.47 14.05 8.33
CA ALA A 76 -0.71 13.56 7.60
C ALA A 76 -1.12 14.52 6.47
N ARG A 77 -1.13 15.84 6.73
CA ARG A 77 -1.39 16.84 5.67
C ARG A 77 -0.34 16.83 4.58
N ALA A 78 0.94 16.65 4.92
CA ALA A 78 2.01 16.51 3.93
C ALA A 78 1.81 15.25 3.07
N MET A 79 1.48 14.12 3.69
CA MET A 79 1.18 12.86 3.00
C MET A 79 0.01 13.02 2.01
N VAL A 80 -1.11 13.61 2.42
CA VAL A 80 -2.25 13.88 1.51
C VAL A 80 -1.79 14.70 0.30
N ARG A 81 -1.06 15.79 0.54
CA ARG A 81 -0.60 16.69 -0.53
C ARG A 81 0.35 15.96 -1.50
N ASP A 82 1.34 15.27 -0.99
CA ASP A 82 2.42 14.72 -1.80
C ASP A 82 1.96 13.46 -2.55
N GLN A 83 1.21 12.56 -1.89
CA GLN A 83 0.65 11.38 -2.54
C GLN A 83 -0.41 11.74 -3.59
N THR A 84 -1.20 12.80 -3.39
CA THR A 84 -2.14 13.29 -4.42
C THR A 84 -1.42 13.80 -5.68
N LYS A 85 -0.27 14.47 -5.51
CA LYS A 85 0.55 14.90 -6.66
C LYS A 85 1.14 13.70 -7.39
N GLU A 86 1.67 12.74 -6.65
CA GLU A 86 2.24 11.50 -7.21
C GLU A 86 1.17 10.67 -7.93
N LEU A 87 -0.07 10.61 -7.42
CA LEU A 87 -1.20 10.02 -8.13
C LEU A 87 -1.43 10.69 -9.48
N GLY A 88 -1.40 12.03 -9.55
CA GLY A 88 -1.52 12.76 -10.82
C GLY A 88 -0.42 12.36 -11.82
N TYR A 89 0.84 12.33 -11.35
CA TYR A 89 1.98 11.96 -12.19
C TYR A 89 1.92 10.50 -12.66
N MET A 90 1.63 9.55 -11.77
CA MET A 90 1.53 8.14 -12.11
C MET A 90 0.39 7.85 -13.09
N ASN A 91 -0.76 8.54 -12.96
CA ASN A 91 -1.86 8.40 -13.93
C ASN A 91 -1.45 8.89 -15.34
N LEU A 92 -0.67 9.98 -15.44
CA LEU A 92 -0.13 10.42 -16.73
C LEU A 92 0.83 9.39 -17.33
N LEU A 93 1.74 8.83 -16.50
CA LEU A 93 2.65 7.78 -16.94
C LEU A 93 1.92 6.51 -17.38
N LEU A 94 0.81 6.17 -16.72
CA LEU A 94 -0.01 5.01 -17.07
C LEU A 94 -0.78 5.24 -18.38
N GLN A 95 -1.30 6.45 -18.58
CA GLN A 95 -1.93 6.85 -19.84
C GLN A 95 -0.96 6.80 -21.02
N GLN A 96 0.29 7.24 -20.85
CA GLN A 96 1.35 7.12 -21.87
C GLN A 96 1.70 5.67 -22.22
N ARG A 97 1.36 4.73 -21.33
CA ARG A 97 1.50 3.29 -21.54
C ARG A 97 0.23 2.65 -22.11
N GLU A 98 -0.79 3.45 -22.41
CA GLU A 98 -2.10 3.01 -22.92
C GLU A 98 -2.79 2.01 -21.97
N ALA A 99 -2.49 2.11 -20.68
CA ALA A 99 -2.99 1.24 -19.64
C ALA A 99 -3.97 1.97 -18.72
N GLN A 100 -4.77 1.19 -17.99
CA GLN A 100 -5.77 1.68 -17.05
C GLN A 100 -5.37 1.33 -15.62
N ALA A 101 -5.77 2.16 -14.66
CA ALA A 101 -5.53 1.87 -13.25
C ALA A 101 -6.33 0.63 -12.81
N LEU A 102 -5.76 -0.15 -11.88
CA LEU A 102 -6.53 -1.20 -11.22
C LEU A 102 -7.64 -0.61 -10.36
N PRO A 103 -8.76 -1.33 -10.17
CA PRO A 103 -9.79 -0.94 -9.20
C PRO A 103 -9.18 -0.69 -7.82
N TYR A 104 -9.67 0.33 -7.14
CA TYR A 104 -9.30 0.59 -5.74
C TYR A 104 -10.22 -0.25 -4.84
N PRO A 105 -9.67 -1.10 -3.96
CA PRO A 105 -10.45 -1.94 -3.06
C PRO A 105 -11.19 -1.16 -1.98
#